data_AF-A0A1B9A183-F1
#
_entry.id   AF-A0A1B9A183-F1
#
_cell.length_a   1.000
_cell.length_b   1.000
_cell.length_c   1.000
_cell.angle_alpha   90.00
_cell.angle_beta   90.00
_cell.angle_gamma   90.00
#
_symmetry.space_group_name_H-M   'P 1'
#
loop_
_entity.id
_entity.type
_entity.pdbx_description
1 polymer ?
#
loop_
_entity_poly.entity_id
_entity_poly.type
_entity_poly.pdbx_seq_one_letter_code
_entity_poly.pdbx_strand_id
1 'polypeptide(L)'
;MPHENCFKETSVKLPYSTSINYKSVKYNYLKCNDIKGLQKLACEKENIRYIPLPTKNDINIILMPQDCGDFSYRFYLVTIKNNSVIGNLYVEGEWQEPEDDSSKEVTTFSLDSKYNLQVKTKTNTSVIIKNYIISSNGEIAEK
;
A
#
# COMPACT_ATOMS: atom_id res chain seq x y z
N MET A 1 3.29 -4.88 -30.49
CA MET A 1 2.15 -5.22 -29.62
C MET A 1 1.92 -4.03 -28.71
N PRO A 2 0.68 -3.52 -28.55
CA PRO A 2 0.43 -2.46 -27.59
C PRO A 2 0.82 -2.99 -26.21
N HIS A 3 1.63 -2.25 -25.44
CA HIS A 3 1.89 -2.58 -24.05
C HIS A 3 0.56 -2.54 -23.30
N GLU A 4 0.01 -3.72 -22.97
CA GLU A 4 -1.19 -3.81 -22.14
C GLU A 4 -0.87 -3.16 -20.79
N ASN A 5 -1.70 -2.20 -20.37
CA ASN A 5 -1.46 -1.51 -19.11
C ASN A 5 -1.59 -2.52 -17.95
N CYS A 6 -0.49 -2.76 -17.25
CA CYS A 6 -0.40 -3.80 -16.21
C CYS A 6 -1.34 -3.56 -15.02
N PHE A 7 -1.72 -2.30 -14.80
CA PHE A 7 -2.55 -1.87 -13.70
C PHE A 7 -3.90 -1.40 -14.22
N LYS A 8 -4.97 -1.81 -13.55
CA LYS A 8 -6.29 -1.26 -13.84
C LYS A 8 -6.39 0.18 -13.35
N GLU A 9 -7.14 0.97 -14.11
CA GLU A 9 -7.59 2.28 -13.64
C GLU A 9 -8.42 2.14 -12.36
N THR A 10 -8.37 3.17 -11.53
CA THR A 10 -9.08 3.22 -10.26
C THR A 10 -10.22 4.23 -10.30
N SER A 11 -11.32 3.91 -9.62
CA SER A 11 -12.38 4.88 -9.34
C SER A 11 -12.12 5.67 -8.06
N VAL A 12 -11.07 5.33 -7.30
CA VAL A 12 -10.65 6.05 -6.10
C VAL A 12 -10.24 7.47 -6.50
N LYS A 13 -10.61 8.46 -5.69
CA LYS A 13 -10.21 9.86 -5.88
C LYS A 13 -9.32 10.32 -4.72
N LEU A 14 -8.43 11.26 -5.00
CA LEU A 14 -7.68 11.97 -3.96
C LEU A 14 -8.49 13.19 -3.47
N PRO A 15 -8.39 13.57 -2.18
CA PRO A 15 -7.61 12.89 -1.13
C PRO A 15 -8.24 11.55 -0.74
N TYR A 16 -7.39 10.57 -0.44
CA TYR A 16 -7.77 9.27 0.11
C TYR A 16 -7.51 9.26 1.61
N SER A 17 -8.50 8.88 2.41
CA SER A 17 -8.37 8.77 3.88
C SER A 17 -9.27 7.69 4.48
N THR A 18 -9.79 6.80 3.64
CA THR A 18 -10.72 5.75 4.07
C THR A 18 -9.95 4.48 4.40
N SER A 19 -10.20 3.91 5.58
CA SER A 19 -9.65 2.59 5.94
C SER A 19 -10.27 1.49 5.09
N ILE A 20 -9.46 0.50 4.73
CA ILE A 20 -9.90 -0.64 3.94
C ILE A 20 -10.65 -1.62 4.83
N ASN A 21 -11.87 -1.98 4.42
CA ASN A 21 -12.53 -3.15 4.99
C ASN A 21 -11.93 -4.42 4.37
N TYR A 22 -10.86 -4.94 4.97
CA TYR A 22 -10.10 -6.08 4.45
C TYR A 22 -10.93 -7.36 4.28
N LYS A 23 -12.05 -7.50 5.00
CA LYS A 23 -12.96 -8.66 4.89
C LYS A 23 -13.84 -8.64 3.64
N SER A 24 -14.07 -7.46 3.04
CA SER A 24 -14.98 -7.30 1.89
C SER A 24 -14.36 -6.59 0.69
N VAL A 25 -13.11 -6.13 0.82
CA VAL A 25 -12.42 -5.42 -0.25
C VAL A 25 -12.24 -6.31 -1.48
N LYS A 26 -12.45 -5.74 -2.66
CA LYS A 26 -12.23 -6.42 -3.93
C LYS A 26 -10.81 -6.13 -4.42
N TYR A 27 -10.04 -7.18 -4.59
CA TYR A 27 -8.70 -7.10 -5.15
C TYR A 27 -8.72 -7.22 -6.67
N ASN A 28 -7.77 -6.53 -7.31
CA ASN A 28 -7.35 -6.87 -8.66
C ASN A 28 -6.17 -7.84 -8.60
N TYR A 29 -6.01 -8.62 -9.66
CA TYR A 29 -4.89 -9.53 -9.84
C TYR A 29 -3.97 -8.98 -10.92
N LEU A 30 -2.67 -9.01 -10.64
CA LEU A 30 -1.67 -8.58 -11.58
C LEU A 30 -1.62 -9.56 -12.76
N LYS A 31 -1.74 -9.04 -13.98
CA LYS A 31 -1.65 -9.85 -15.21
C LYS A 31 -0.24 -9.88 -15.80
N CYS A 32 0.61 -8.92 -15.41
CA CYS A 32 1.98 -8.81 -15.89
C CYS A 32 2.95 -9.54 -14.98
N ASN A 33 3.82 -10.36 -15.56
CA ASN A 33 4.77 -11.16 -14.78
C ASN A 33 6.13 -10.48 -14.57
N ASP A 34 6.40 -9.38 -15.27
CA ASP A 34 7.76 -8.81 -15.38
C ASP A 34 7.99 -7.51 -14.59
N ILE A 35 7.27 -7.30 -13.46
CA ILE A 35 7.50 -6.12 -12.62
C ILE A 35 8.63 -6.40 -11.63
N LYS A 36 9.79 -5.82 -11.91
CA LYS A 36 11.02 -6.03 -11.11
C LYS A 36 10.79 -5.57 -9.66
N GLY A 37 11.07 -6.49 -8.73
CA GLY A 37 11.00 -6.24 -7.28
C GLY A 37 9.65 -6.54 -6.64
N LEU A 38 8.56 -6.63 -7.41
CA LEU A 38 7.22 -6.83 -6.84
C LEU A 38 7.05 -8.22 -6.21
N GLN A 39 7.58 -9.26 -6.84
CA GLN A 39 7.58 -10.64 -6.30
C GLN A 39 8.34 -10.80 -4.98
N LYS A 40 9.25 -9.87 -4.63
CA LYS A 40 9.96 -9.89 -3.34
C LYS A 40 9.07 -9.40 -2.20
N LEU A 41 8.08 -8.58 -2.54
CA LEU A 41 7.12 -8.04 -1.59
C LEU A 41 5.88 -8.94 -1.49
N ALA A 42 5.50 -9.63 -2.56
CA ALA A 42 4.28 -10.43 -2.57
C ALA A 42 4.40 -11.71 -1.70
N CYS A 43 3.36 -11.99 -0.91
CA CYS A 43 3.21 -13.26 -0.21
C CYS A 43 2.96 -14.43 -1.19
N GLU A 44 2.09 -14.22 -2.18
CA GLU A 44 1.83 -15.17 -3.26
C GLU A 44 2.41 -14.64 -4.58
N LYS A 45 3.51 -15.26 -5.04
CA LYS A 45 4.26 -14.76 -6.21
C LYS A 45 3.51 -14.93 -7.53
N GLU A 46 2.65 -15.95 -7.61
CA GLU A 46 1.91 -16.29 -8.83
C GLU A 46 0.59 -15.51 -8.96
N ASN A 47 0.01 -15.06 -7.85
CA ASN A 47 -1.29 -14.39 -7.80
C ASN A 47 -1.21 -13.07 -7.02
N ILE A 48 -0.37 -12.14 -7.49
CA ILE A 48 -0.18 -10.85 -6.81
C ILE A 48 -1.48 -10.04 -6.84
N ARG A 49 -2.08 -9.87 -5.66
CA ARG A 49 -3.26 -9.05 -5.42
C ARG A 49 -2.89 -7.60 -5.16
N TYR A 50 -3.73 -6.67 -5.61
CA TYR A 50 -3.55 -5.25 -5.34
C TYR A 50 -4.85 -4.45 -5.40
N ILE A 51 -4.83 -3.25 -4.81
CA ILE A 51 -5.86 -2.22 -4.96
C ILE A 51 -5.19 -1.01 -5.63
N PRO A 52 -5.66 -0.55 -6.80
CA PRO A 52 -5.07 0.61 -7.47
C PRO A 52 -5.47 1.91 -6.78
N LEU A 53 -4.49 2.79 -6.57
CA LEU A 53 -4.69 4.18 -6.17
C LEU A 53 -4.43 5.12 -7.37
N PRO A 54 -4.88 6.39 -7.29
CA PRO A 54 -4.64 7.35 -8.37
C PRO A 54 -3.16 7.48 -8.71
N THR A 55 -2.84 7.43 -10.00
CA THR A 55 -1.47 7.47 -10.51
C THR A 55 -0.89 8.87 -10.44
N LYS A 56 0.39 9.00 -10.10
CA LYS A 56 1.12 10.27 -10.15
C LYS A 56 1.96 10.31 -11.43
N ASN A 57 1.50 11.05 -12.44
CA ASN A 57 2.14 11.07 -13.76
C ASN A 57 2.27 9.65 -14.34
N ASP A 58 3.50 9.17 -14.56
CA ASP A 58 3.85 7.83 -15.05
C ASP A 58 4.10 6.81 -13.91
N ILE A 59 3.81 7.17 -12.66
CA ILE A 59 4.00 6.31 -11.49
C ILE A 59 2.68 5.65 -11.10
N ASN A 60 2.66 4.32 -11.18
CA ASN A 60 1.57 3.52 -10.64
C ASN A 60 1.71 3.43 -9.13
N ILE A 61 0.60 3.63 -8.42
CA ILE A 61 0.52 3.53 -6.97
C ILE A 61 -0.51 2.48 -6.63
N ILE A 62 -0.11 1.47 -5.87
CA ILE A 62 -0.99 0.37 -5.48
C ILE A 62 -0.88 0.13 -3.97
N LEU A 63 -1.94 -0.41 -3.40
CA LEU A 63 -1.90 -1.05 -2.09
C LEU A 63 -1.82 -2.54 -2.32
N MET A 64 -0.81 -3.16 -1.73
CA MET A 64 -0.58 -4.59 -1.83
C MET A 64 -0.78 -5.22 -0.46
N PRO A 65 -1.72 -6.18 -0.33
CA PRO A 65 -1.91 -6.89 0.93
C PRO A 65 -0.66 -7.73 1.25
N GLN A 66 -0.37 -7.83 2.54
CA GLN A 66 0.54 -8.82 3.09
C GLN A 66 -0.32 -9.72 3.96
N ASP A 67 -0.40 -11.00 3.59
CA ASP A 67 -1.28 -12.00 4.21
C ASP A 67 -0.49 -13.25 4.67
N CYS A 68 0.83 -13.14 4.81
CA CYS A 68 1.74 -14.24 5.12
C CYS A 68 2.47 -14.10 6.46
N GLY A 69 1.95 -13.29 7.38
CA GLY A 69 2.52 -13.12 8.72
C GLY A 69 1.45 -13.18 9.81
N ASP A 70 1.91 -13.14 11.05
CA ASP A 70 1.05 -13.19 12.23
C ASP A 70 0.49 -11.79 12.56
N PHE A 71 -0.51 -11.40 11.76
CA PHE A 71 -1.26 -10.16 11.89
C PHE A 71 -2.64 -10.33 11.25
N SER A 72 -3.63 -9.56 11.72
CA SER A 72 -4.99 -9.63 11.18
C SER A 72 -5.06 -9.23 9.70
N TYR A 73 -4.36 -8.16 9.33
CA TYR A 73 -4.14 -7.73 7.96
C TYR A 73 -3.07 -6.62 7.91
N ARG A 74 -2.36 -6.52 6.78
CA ARG A 74 -1.45 -5.39 6.50
C ARG A 74 -1.47 -5.01 5.02
N PHE A 75 -1.27 -3.73 4.75
CA PHE A 75 -1.13 -3.17 3.43
C PHE A 75 0.15 -2.35 3.32
N TYR A 76 0.86 -2.58 2.22
CA TYR A 76 1.97 -1.75 1.80
C TYR A 76 1.54 -0.92 0.61
N LEU A 77 1.82 0.38 0.66
CA LEU A 77 1.76 1.25 -0.51
C LEU A 77 3.04 1.00 -1.32
N VAL A 78 2.88 0.67 -2.59
CA VAL A 78 3.98 0.38 -3.51
C VAL A 78 3.91 1.33 -4.70
N THR A 79 5.03 1.95 -5.04
CA THR A 79 5.18 2.83 -6.19
C THR A 79 5.99 2.13 -7.29
N ILE A 80 5.49 2.20 -8.51
CA ILE A 80 6.00 1.43 -9.65
C ILE A 80 6.15 2.36 -10.85
N LYS A 81 7.36 2.43 -11.40
CA LYS A 81 7.70 3.22 -12.59
C LYS A 81 8.58 2.39 -13.50
N ASN A 82 8.35 2.44 -14.81
CA ASN A 82 9.10 1.67 -15.81
C ASN A 82 9.22 0.17 -15.45
N ASN A 83 8.09 -0.46 -15.09
CA ASN A 83 7.99 -1.87 -14.68
C ASN A 83 8.94 -2.27 -13.53
N SER A 84 9.33 -1.33 -12.67
CA SER A 84 10.15 -1.59 -11.50
C SER A 84 9.54 -0.94 -10.26
N VAL A 85 9.59 -1.66 -9.14
CA VAL A 85 9.26 -1.08 -7.82
C VAL A 85 10.33 -0.05 -7.47
N ILE A 86 9.91 1.19 -7.19
CA ILE A 86 10.81 2.30 -6.80
C ILE A 86 10.67 2.62 -5.30
N GLY A 87 9.51 2.36 -4.72
CA GLY A 87 9.26 2.58 -3.29
C GLY A 87 8.21 1.62 -2.75
N ASN A 88 8.32 1.31 -1.46
CA ASN A 88 7.28 0.63 -0.70
C ASN A 88 7.27 1.13 0.75
N LEU A 89 6.10 1.14 1.38
CA LEU A 89 5.93 1.56 2.76
C LEU A 89 4.72 0.87 3.40
N TYR A 90 4.86 0.42 4.64
CA TYR A 90 3.74 -0.06 5.45
C TYR A 90 2.82 1.12 5.81
N VAL A 91 1.55 1.04 5.43
CA VAL A 91 0.61 2.19 5.55
C VAL A 91 -0.69 1.87 6.27
N GLU A 92 -1.10 0.60 6.33
CA GLU A 92 -2.35 0.23 6.99
C GLU A 92 -2.28 -1.20 7.53
N GLY A 93 -2.85 -1.45 8.70
CA GLY A 93 -2.92 -2.79 9.26
C GLY A 93 -3.27 -2.81 10.73
N GLU A 94 -3.49 -4.02 11.21
CA GLU A 94 -3.69 -4.30 12.63
C GLU A 94 -2.68 -5.34 13.08
N TRP A 95 -2.14 -5.13 14.27
CA TRP A 95 -1.24 -6.06 14.92
C TRP A 95 -1.52 -6.10 16.43
N GLN A 96 -1.34 -7.27 17.02
CA GLN A 96 -1.51 -7.52 18.44
C GLN A 96 -0.71 -8.77 18.79
N GLU A 97 0.05 -8.73 19.89
CA GLU A 97 0.65 -9.92 20.46
C GLU A 97 -0.44 -10.87 20.99
N PRO A 98 -0.31 -12.18 20.77
CA PRO A 98 -1.18 -13.15 21.40
C PRO A 98 -1.19 -12.95 22.92
N GLU A 99 -2.38 -13.03 23.52
CA GLU A 99 -2.59 -12.95 24.97
C GLU A 99 -2.29 -11.58 25.63
N ASP A 100 -1.87 -10.56 24.88
CA ASP A 100 -1.70 -9.19 25.39
C ASP A 100 -2.58 -8.18 24.63
N ASP A 101 -3.78 -7.92 25.14
CA ASP A 101 -4.69 -6.90 24.62
C ASP A 101 -4.11 -5.47 24.67
N SER A 102 -3.13 -5.24 25.55
CA SER A 102 -2.49 -3.93 25.68
C SER A 102 -1.53 -3.61 24.52
N SER A 103 -1.11 -4.63 23.77
CA SER A 103 -0.20 -4.52 22.62
C SER A 103 -0.87 -4.08 21.32
N LYS A 104 -2.21 -3.91 21.30
CA LYS A 104 -2.95 -3.63 20.06
C LYS A 104 -2.44 -2.36 19.37
N GLU A 105 -2.09 -2.51 18.10
CA GLU A 105 -1.71 -1.43 17.20
C GLU A 105 -2.63 -1.39 15.98
N VAL A 106 -3.08 -0.18 15.65
CA VAL A 106 -3.86 0.09 14.44
C VAL A 106 -3.15 1.16 13.64
N THR A 107 -2.68 0.80 12.44
CA THR A 107 -2.07 1.72 11.49
C THR A 107 -3.07 2.08 10.40
N THR A 108 -3.15 3.36 10.08
CA THR A 108 -4.00 3.93 9.02
C THR A 108 -3.21 4.95 8.23
N PHE A 109 -3.65 5.26 7.01
CA PHE A 109 -3.02 6.31 6.23
C PHE A 109 -4.00 7.22 5.51
N SER A 110 -3.46 8.35 5.07
CA SER A 110 -4.12 9.23 4.10
C SER A 110 -3.13 9.68 3.04
N LEU A 111 -3.62 9.89 1.81
CA LEU A 111 -2.87 10.37 0.66
C LEU A 111 -3.59 11.58 0.08
N ASP A 112 -2.96 12.75 0.12
CA ASP A 112 -3.56 13.99 -0.38
C ASP A 112 -3.39 14.15 -1.91
N SER A 113 -4.01 15.19 -2.47
CA SER A 113 -3.93 15.50 -3.91
C SER A 113 -2.54 15.92 -4.41
N LYS A 114 -1.61 16.20 -3.49
CA LYS A 114 -0.20 16.48 -3.77
C LYS A 114 0.69 15.25 -3.55
N TYR A 115 0.09 14.10 -3.24
CA TYR A 115 0.76 12.85 -2.91
C TYR A 115 1.65 12.95 -1.66
N ASN A 116 1.25 13.78 -0.70
CA ASN A 116 1.75 13.68 0.66
C ASN A 116 1.00 12.56 1.36
N LEU A 117 1.76 11.68 1.98
CA LEU A 117 1.26 10.51 2.69
C LEU A 117 1.42 10.78 4.19
N GLN A 118 0.37 10.58 4.96
CA GLN A 118 0.45 10.55 6.42
C GLN A 118 0.10 9.15 6.88
N VAL A 119 1.00 8.53 7.65
CA VAL A 119 0.77 7.25 8.30
C VAL A 119 0.60 7.50 9.79
N LYS A 120 -0.50 7.01 10.36
CA LYS A 120 -0.85 7.15 11.76
C LYS A 120 -0.97 5.77 12.38
N THR A 121 -0.12 5.48 13.36
CA THR A 121 -0.21 4.28 14.19
C THR A 121 -0.73 4.68 15.56
N LYS A 122 -1.84 4.06 15.97
CA LYS A 122 -2.43 4.21 17.30
C LYS A 122 -2.14 2.93 18.09
N THR A 123 -1.55 3.10 19.26
CA THR A 123 -1.47 2.05 20.29
C THR A 123 -2.47 2.38 21.40
N ASN A 124 -2.50 1.57 22.46
CA ASN A 124 -3.33 1.88 23.63
C ASN A 124 -2.84 3.10 24.43
N THR A 125 -1.57 3.48 24.32
CA THR A 125 -0.96 4.55 25.12
C THR A 125 -0.52 5.76 24.31
N SER A 126 -0.33 5.62 23.00
CA SER A 126 0.26 6.66 22.18
C SER A 126 -0.31 6.71 20.76
N VAL A 127 -0.04 7.82 20.09
CA VAL A 127 -0.31 8.02 18.67
C VAL A 127 0.98 8.50 18.03
N ILE A 128 1.47 7.73 17.05
CA ILE A 128 2.64 8.06 16.25
C ILE A 128 2.14 8.50 14.87
N ILE A 129 2.57 9.67 14.43
CA ILE A 129 2.26 10.21 13.11
C ILE A 129 3.56 10.41 12.36
N LYS A 130 3.67 9.80 11.18
CA LYS A 130 4.79 9.98 10.26
C LYS A 130 4.28 10.54 8.94
N ASN A 131 4.99 11.54 8.42
CA ASN A 131 4.63 12.20 7.17
C ASN A 131 5.68 11.88 6.13
N TYR A 132 5.20 11.58 4.92
CA TYR A 132 6.01 11.20 3.78
C TYR A 132 5.57 11.99 2.55
N ILE A 133 6.43 11.98 1.53
CA ILE A 133 6.09 12.45 0.19
C ILE A 133 6.47 11.37 -0.82
N ILE A 134 5.58 11.12 -1.78
CA ILE A 134 5.93 10.38 -2.98
C ILE A 134 6.53 11.39 -3.95
N SER A 135 7.83 11.28 -4.25
CA SER A 135 8.54 12.23 -5.12
C SER A 135 8.06 12.14 -6.58
N SER A 136 8.51 13.06 -7.44
CA SER A 136 8.27 12.97 -8.89
C SER A 136 8.92 11.75 -9.55
N ASN A 137 9.86 11.10 -8.86
CA ASN A 137 10.53 9.89 -9.33
C ASN A 137 9.88 8.61 -8.76
N GLY A 138 8.90 8.77 -7.86
CA GLY A 138 8.17 7.67 -7.24
C GLY A 138 8.78 7.16 -5.93
N GLU A 139 9.92 7.67 -5.50
CA GLU A 139 10.50 7.35 -4.19
C GLU A 139 9.61 7.88 -3.06
N ILE A 140 9.54 7.13 -1.96
CA ILE A 140 8.82 7.51 -0.75
C ILE A 140 9.85 7.99 0.28
N ALA A 141 9.81 9.27 0.65
CA ALA A 141 10.73 9.87 1.60
C ALA A 141 9.97 10.43 2.82
N GLU A 142 10.50 10.20 4.02
CA GLU A 142 10.00 10.82 5.26
C GLU A 142 10.32 12.33 5.24
N LYS A 143 9.41 13.15 5.77
CA LYS A 143 9.55 14.61 5.86
C LYS A 143 10.12 15.07 7.19
#